data_AF-A0A3P8HQJ5-F1
#
_entry.id   AF-A0A3P8HQJ5-F1
#
_cell.length_a   1.000
_cell.length_b   1.000
_cell.length_c   1.000
_cell.angle_alpha   90.00
_cell.angle_beta   90.00
_cell.angle_gamma   90.00
#
_symmetry.space_group_name_H-M   'P 1'
#
loop_
_entity.id
_entity.type
_entity.pdbx_description
1 polymer ?
#
loop_
_entity_poly.entity_id
_entity_poly.type
_entity_poly.pdbx_seq_one_letter_code
_entity_poly.pdbx_strand_id
1 'polypeptide(L)'
;MGNSMYTYYNACGKLIDRILRKHGAKRFYRLGLGDELSGMEYTFLDWQTGLVNQLMDYFSLNVAERPNQLPSSRLYRSVPVERHFWKKTKYFSGEPRFIGSYSNQVPPFTADNPFLAPVQVNRELHKSGTRSCRHIELDLRGSGLRYETGDHVAVLPWNSEALVNRIGMLLNIDLDHPISLLAVDSLNPCQQPFPSPCTYRTAFTHYVDITGPPRMNTLRVASHYAKDTKESDRLYLLGSSSPTGKEIYSQWILEQRRSIIDILEEFTSLAIPADVLLERLPRLKPRLYSISSSAQVYPDTVHLACAVVREYTPAGNPVLGFSLFNDRSMTVTTSPHQIAITH
;
A
#
# COMPACT_ATOMS: atom_id res chain seq x y z
N MET A 1 -1.62 -0.89 -17.96
CA MET A 1 -1.29 -1.91 -16.95
C MET A 1 -2.26 -3.05 -17.14
N GLY A 2 -1.77 -4.28 -17.12
CA GLY A 2 -2.58 -5.48 -17.24
C GLY A 2 -1.82 -6.68 -16.69
N ASN A 3 -2.43 -7.84 -16.79
CA ASN A 3 -1.85 -9.11 -16.38
C ASN A 3 -2.16 -10.14 -17.47
N SER A 4 -1.12 -10.76 -18.03
CA SER A 4 -1.23 -11.63 -19.22
C SER A 4 -1.96 -12.95 -18.95
N MET A 5 -2.18 -13.34 -17.69
CA MET A 5 -3.05 -14.48 -17.35
C MET A 5 -4.53 -14.21 -17.63
N TYR A 6 -4.94 -12.94 -17.70
CA TYR A 6 -6.33 -12.59 -17.96
C TYR A 6 -6.64 -12.60 -19.45
N THR A 7 -7.82 -13.11 -19.80
CA THR A 7 -8.32 -13.20 -21.19
C THR A 7 -8.16 -11.90 -21.97
N TYR A 8 -8.39 -10.77 -21.31
CA TYR A 8 -8.38 -9.44 -21.91
C TYR A 8 -7.16 -8.60 -21.48
N TYR A 9 -5.95 -9.11 -21.74
CA TYR A 9 -4.69 -8.46 -21.39
C TYR A 9 -4.59 -7.00 -21.88
N ASN A 10 -4.40 -6.05 -20.95
CA ASN A 10 -4.31 -4.60 -21.19
C ASN A 10 -5.49 -4.02 -21.99
N ALA A 11 -6.69 -4.63 -21.93
CA ALA A 11 -7.82 -4.25 -22.78
C ALA A 11 -8.24 -2.78 -22.63
N CYS A 12 -8.28 -2.23 -21.42
CA CYS A 12 -8.62 -0.82 -21.19
C CYS A 12 -7.62 0.13 -21.90
N GLY A 13 -6.31 -0.08 -21.70
CA GLY A 13 -5.28 0.74 -22.37
C GLY A 13 -5.33 0.63 -23.90
N LYS A 14 -5.55 -0.58 -24.42
CA LYS A 14 -5.73 -0.83 -25.86
C LYS A 14 -6.99 -0.16 -26.42
N LEU A 15 -8.07 -0.13 -25.64
CA LEU A 15 -9.34 0.51 -26.01
C LEU A 15 -9.19 2.03 -26.10
N ILE A 16 -8.61 2.66 -25.06
CA ILE A 16 -8.39 4.11 -25.02
C ILE A 16 -7.51 4.55 -26.20
N ASP A 17 -6.37 3.88 -26.43
CA ASP A 17 -5.50 4.16 -27.57
C ASP A 17 -6.23 4.06 -28.92
N ARG A 18 -7.11 3.06 -29.08
CA ARG A 18 -7.90 2.87 -30.29
C ARG A 18 -8.93 3.99 -30.47
N ILE A 19 -9.65 4.36 -29.40
CA ILE A 19 -10.67 5.42 -29.44
C ILE A 19 -10.03 6.76 -29.77
N LEU A 20 -8.92 7.13 -29.11
CA LEU A 20 -8.22 8.39 -29.38
C LEU A 20 -7.80 8.50 -30.84
N ARG A 21 -7.22 7.44 -31.41
CA ARG A 21 -6.85 7.40 -32.83
C ARG A 21 -8.05 7.50 -33.76
N LYS A 22 -9.15 6.82 -33.44
CA LYS A 22 -10.41 6.90 -34.20
C LYS A 22 -10.96 8.34 -34.26
N HIS A 23 -10.75 9.12 -33.21
CA HIS A 23 -11.15 10.52 -33.12
C HIS A 23 -10.07 11.52 -33.59
N GLY A 24 -9.05 11.07 -34.33
CA GLY A 24 -8.07 11.93 -34.99
C GLY A 24 -6.86 12.31 -34.14
N ALA A 25 -6.74 11.81 -32.91
CA ALA A 25 -5.52 12.01 -32.12
C ALA A 25 -4.34 11.25 -32.75
N LYS A 26 -3.18 11.91 -32.83
CA LYS A 26 -1.93 11.29 -33.26
C LYS A 26 -1.20 10.73 -32.05
N ARG A 27 -0.82 9.46 -32.12
CA ARG A 27 -0.02 8.85 -31.07
C ARG A 27 1.39 9.45 -31.09
N PHE A 28 1.76 10.12 -29.99
CA PHE A 28 3.08 10.70 -29.82
C PHE A 28 4.16 9.63 -29.56
N TYR A 29 3.93 8.79 -28.55
CA TYR A 29 4.84 7.70 -28.16
C TYR A 29 4.12 6.34 -28.14
N ARG A 30 4.88 5.24 -28.24
CA ARG A 30 4.32 3.88 -28.28
C ARG A 30 3.42 3.58 -27.07
N LEU A 31 2.40 2.75 -27.28
CA LEU A 31 1.54 2.25 -26.20
C LEU A 31 2.34 1.33 -25.27
N GLY A 32 2.39 1.64 -23.98
CA GLY A 32 3.00 0.79 -22.96
C GLY A 32 2.06 -0.35 -22.54
N LEU A 33 2.53 -1.59 -22.64
CA LEU A 33 1.80 -2.80 -22.23
C LEU A 33 2.50 -3.44 -21.04
N GLY A 34 2.33 -2.82 -19.86
CA GLY A 34 2.86 -3.37 -18.60
C GLY A 34 2.14 -4.65 -18.21
N ASP A 35 2.92 -5.67 -17.83
CA ASP A 35 2.47 -6.97 -17.32
C ASP A 35 2.85 -7.12 -15.84
N GLU A 36 1.88 -7.46 -15.00
CA GLU A 36 2.09 -7.74 -13.59
C GLU A 36 3.00 -8.95 -13.35
N LEU A 37 2.97 -9.95 -14.23
CA LEU A 37 3.76 -11.18 -14.08
C LEU A 37 5.23 -10.99 -14.47
N SER A 38 5.53 -10.07 -15.38
CA SER A 38 6.86 -9.90 -15.99
C SER A 38 7.57 -8.64 -15.52
N GLY A 39 7.27 -8.18 -14.30
CA GLY A 39 7.89 -6.99 -13.72
C GLY A 39 7.31 -5.69 -14.29
N MET A 40 6.11 -5.34 -13.80
CA MET A 40 5.40 -4.12 -14.18
C MET A 40 6.24 -2.85 -13.95
N GLU A 41 7.03 -2.83 -12.88
CA GLU A 41 7.87 -1.69 -12.53
C GLU A 41 8.95 -1.43 -13.58
N TYR A 42 9.68 -2.46 -14.03
CA TYR A 42 10.68 -2.30 -15.09
C TYR A 42 10.06 -1.89 -16.42
N THR A 43 8.93 -2.52 -16.77
CA THR A 43 8.20 -2.19 -18.00
C THR A 43 7.75 -0.73 -18.00
N PHE A 44 7.32 -0.22 -16.85
CA PHE A 44 6.96 1.19 -16.69
C PHE A 44 8.18 2.11 -16.81
N LEU A 45 9.29 1.80 -16.12
CA LEU A 45 10.51 2.61 -16.16
C LEU A 45 11.12 2.70 -17.56
N ASP A 46 11.14 1.59 -18.30
CA ASP A 46 11.64 1.56 -19.69
C ASP A 46 10.74 2.36 -20.63
N TRP A 47 9.43 2.24 -20.45
CA TRP A 47 8.46 3.03 -21.21
C TRP A 47 8.58 4.53 -20.88
N GLN A 48 8.69 4.89 -19.60
CA GLN A 48 8.84 6.27 -19.15
C GLN A 48 10.13 6.89 -19.67
N THR A 49 11.26 6.18 -19.56
CA THR A 49 12.57 6.66 -20.04
C THR A 49 12.51 6.99 -21.53
N GLY A 50 11.94 6.08 -22.34
CA GLY A 50 11.83 6.33 -23.77
C GLY A 50 10.82 7.42 -24.13
N LEU A 51 9.73 7.59 -23.36
CA LEU A 51 8.80 8.71 -23.53
C LEU A 51 9.49 10.04 -23.24
N VAL A 52 10.23 10.12 -22.13
CA VAL A 52 10.96 11.33 -21.74
C VAL A 52 11.98 11.69 -22.81
N ASN A 53 12.78 10.74 -23.30
CA ASN A 53 13.75 11.01 -24.36
C ASN A 53 13.07 11.56 -25.62
N GLN A 54 11.94 10.99 -26.04
CA GLN A 54 11.20 11.50 -27.20
C GLN A 54 10.63 12.91 -26.95
N LEU A 55 10.14 13.21 -25.75
CA LEU A 55 9.68 14.55 -25.39
C LEU A 55 10.83 15.56 -25.42
N MET A 56 11.99 15.18 -24.90
CA MET A 56 13.21 16.00 -24.89
C MET A 56 13.64 16.35 -26.32
N ASP A 57 13.70 15.35 -27.21
CA ASP A 57 14.03 15.55 -28.62
C ASP A 57 12.99 16.43 -29.31
N TYR A 58 11.69 16.14 -29.12
CA TYR A 58 10.61 16.84 -29.79
C TYR A 58 10.53 18.33 -29.42
N PHE A 59 10.71 18.65 -28.14
CA PHE A 59 10.69 20.02 -27.65
C PHE A 59 12.07 20.69 -27.64
N SER A 60 13.11 20.00 -28.12
CA SER A 60 14.51 20.48 -28.10
C SER A 60 14.94 20.94 -26.71
N LEU A 61 14.52 20.21 -25.68
CA LEU A 61 14.84 20.51 -24.30
C LEU A 61 16.25 19.99 -23.99
N ASN A 62 17.14 20.87 -23.56
CA ASN A 62 18.42 20.50 -22.97
C ASN A 62 18.29 20.60 -21.45
N VAL A 63 17.84 19.52 -20.82
CA VAL A 63 18.00 19.38 -19.37
C VAL A 63 19.47 19.01 -19.21
N ALA A 64 20.29 19.96 -18.75
CA ALA A 64 21.61 19.60 -18.25
C ALA A 64 21.41 18.45 -17.26
N GLU A 65 21.96 17.28 -17.58
CA GLU A 65 22.02 16.16 -16.65
C GLU A 65 22.60 16.72 -15.36
N ARG A 66 21.76 16.99 -14.37
CA ARG A 66 22.22 17.33 -13.02
C ARG A 66 22.38 15.97 -12.36
N PRO A 67 23.58 15.36 -12.37
CA PRO A 67 23.73 13.94 -12.04
C PRO A 67 23.44 13.69 -10.55
N ASN A 68 23.38 14.76 -9.74
CA ASN A 68 23.30 14.74 -8.28
C ASN A 68 22.18 15.61 -7.68
N GLN A 69 21.16 16.02 -8.44
CA GLN A 69 19.93 16.46 -7.75
C GLN A 69 19.19 15.20 -7.32
N LEU A 70 18.97 15.06 -6.00
CA LEU A 70 18.09 14.04 -5.42
C LEU A 70 16.94 13.77 -6.41
N PRO A 71 16.71 12.53 -6.85
CA PRO A 71 15.72 12.21 -7.89
C PRO A 71 14.27 12.46 -7.44
N SER A 72 14.04 13.23 -6.39
CA SER A 72 12.72 13.71 -6.03
C SER A 72 12.83 15.02 -5.26
N SER A 73 12.34 16.10 -5.86
CA SER A 73 11.67 17.11 -5.05
C SER A 73 10.65 16.38 -4.17
N ARG A 74 10.69 16.65 -2.86
CA ARG A 74 9.68 16.13 -1.93
C ARG A 74 8.30 16.55 -2.45
N LEU A 75 7.39 15.60 -2.64
CA LEU A 75 6.01 15.92 -3.00
C LEU A 75 5.24 16.46 -1.79
N TYR A 76 5.64 16.02 -0.60
CA TYR A 76 5.03 16.40 0.65
C TYR A 76 6.08 16.86 1.65
N ARG A 77 5.72 17.81 2.50
CA ARG A 77 6.53 18.25 3.64
C ARG A 77 5.83 17.88 4.94
N SER A 78 6.62 17.51 5.93
CA SER A 78 6.14 17.40 7.30
C SER A 78 5.84 18.78 7.86
N VAL A 79 4.63 18.96 8.39
CA VAL A 79 4.21 20.15 9.12
C VAL A 79 4.07 19.74 10.59
N PRO A 80 4.94 20.22 11.48
CA PRO A 80 4.86 19.92 12.90
C PRO A 80 3.52 20.37 13.46
N VAL A 81 2.85 19.51 14.21
CA VAL A 81 1.72 19.94 15.05
C VAL A 81 2.32 20.55 16.31
N GLU A 82 2.07 21.83 16.60
CA GLU A 82 2.68 22.45 17.78
C GLU A 82 2.20 21.77 19.07
N ARG A 83 3.12 21.55 20.02
CA ARG A 83 2.85 20.80 21.27
C ARG A 83 1.64 21.30 22.04
N HIS A 84 1.40 22.62 22.08
CA HIS A 84 0.26 23.20 22.78
C HIS A 84 -1.10 22.85 22.15
N PHE A 85 -1.12 22.45 20.87
CA PHE A 85 -2.32 21.97 20.19
C PHE A 85 -2.54 20.47 20.33
N TRP A 86 -1.57 19.70 20.85
CA TRP A 86 -1.66 18.23 20.84
C TRP A 86 -2.92 17.68 21.52
N LYS A 87 -3.36 18.29 22.62
CA LYS A 87 -4.58 17.85 23.33
C LYS A 87 -5.89 18.37 22.70
N LYS A 88 -5.81 19.36 21.81
CA LYS A 88 -6.97 20.04 21.21
C LYS A 88 -7.23 19.58 19.77
N THR A 89 -6.19 19.15 19.07
CA THR A 89 -6.26 18.64 17.71
C THR A 89 -6.96 17.29 17.71
N LYS A 90 -7.98 17.15 16.85
CA LYS A 90 -8.48 15.83 16.50
C LYS A 90 -7.48 15.19 15.55
N TYR A 91 -7.12 13.94 15.81
CA TYR A 91 -6.26 13.15 14.93
C TYR A 91 -7.04 12.05 14.26
N PHE A 92 -6.63 11.72 13.03
CA PHE A 92 -6.98 10.46 12.44
C PHE A 92 -6.38 9.32 13.25
N SER A 93 -7.15 8.24 13.37
CA SER A 93 -6.85 7.02 14.13
C SER A 93 -6.90 5.75 13.26
N GLY A 94 -7.07 5.91 11.95
CA GLY A 94 -7.14 4.81 10.98
C GLY A 94 -8.26 4.96 9.95
N GLU A 95 -9.13 5.97 10.12
CA GLU A 95 -10.24 6.24 9.20
C GLU A 95 -9.72 6.60 7.79
N PRO A 96 -10.42 6.21 6.71
CA PRO A 96 -9.92 6.45 5.35
C PRO A 96 -10.03 7.91 4.89
N ARG A 97 -11.01 8.66 5.41
CA ARG A 97 -11.31 10.02 4.91
C ARG A 97 -11.81 10.98 5.98
N PHE A 98 -12.83 10.59 6.74
CA PHE A 98 -13.49 11.50 7.69
C PHE A 98 -13.03 11.23 9.12
N ILE A 99 -12.51 12.26 9.77
CA ILE A 99 -11.99 12.16 11.14
C ILE A 99 -13.11 11.83 12.13
N GLY A 100 -12.91 10.83 12.97
CA GLY A 100 -13.88 10.34 13.94
C GLY A 100 -15.00 9.46 13.35
N SER A 101 -14.96 9.13 12.04
CA SER A 101 -16.01 8.31 11.42
C SER A 101 -16.07 6.89 11.98
N TYR A 102 -14.96 6.35 12.49
CA TYR A 102 -14.96 5.05 13.17
C TYR A 102 -15.71 5.11 14.51
N SER A 103 -15.62 6.22 15.24
CA SER A 103 -16.37 6.40 16.49
C SER A 103 -17.83 6.74 16.27
N ASN A 104 -18.14 7.50 15.21
CA ASN A 104 -19.49 7.92 14.87
C ASN A 104 -19.86 7.44 13.45
N GLN A 105 -20.33 6.20 13.37
CA GLN A 105 -20.70 5.53 12.12
C GLN A 105 -22.06 6.02 11.63
N VAL A 106 -22.05 6.77 10.52
CA VAL A 106 -23.26 7.32 9.88
C VAL A 106 -23.32 6.81 8.44
N PRO A 107 -24.43 6.19 8.00
CA PRO A 107 -24.59 5.75 6.61
C PRO A 107 -24.74 6.94 5.64
N PRO A 108 -24.49 6.77 4.33
CA PRO A 108 -24.16 5.50 3.67
C PRO A 108 -22.69 5.08 3.88
N PHE A 109 -22.47 3.77 3.94
CA PHE A 109 -21.13 3.19 4.04
C PHE A 109 -20.55 2.92 2.65
N THR A 110 -19.32 3.37 2.43
CA THR A 110 -18.60 3.35 1.14
C THR A 110 -17.10 3.17 1.40
N ALA A 111 -16.28 3.14 0.35
CA ALA A 111 -14.83 3.02 0.49
C ALA A 111 -14.21 4.15 1.32
N ASP A 112 -14.80 5.34 1.31
CA ASP A 112 -14.36 6.50 2.09
C ASP A 112 -14.93 6.54 3.51
N ASN A 113 -15.97 5.77 3.78
CA ASN A 113 -16.67 5.68 5.06
C ASN A 113 -17.09 4.23 5.30
N PRO A 114 -16.16 3.33 5.63
CA PRO A 114 -16.46 1.91 5.75
C PRO A 114 -17.28 1.64 7.01
N PHE A 115 -18.09 0.58 6.95
CA PHE A 115 -18.85 0.09 8.09
C PHE A 115 -17.96 -0.76 9.00
N LEU A 116 -17.98 -0.49 10.29
CA LEU A 116 -17.29 -1.27 11.31
C LEU A 116 -18.12 -2.51 11.70
N ALA A 117 -18.09 -3.55 10.87
CA ALA A 117 -18.89 -4.75 11.03
C ALA A 117 -18.35 -5.68 12.14
N PRO A 118 -19.15 -6.00 13.18
CA PRO A 118 -18.78 -6.99 14.19
C PRO A 118 -18.56 -8.38 13.60
N VAL A 119 -17.46 -9.05 13.98
CA VAL A 119 -17.23 -10.46 13.67
C VAL A 119 -18.04 -11.34 14.64
N GLN A 120 -19.09 -11.98 14.13
CA GLN A 120 -19.95 -12.90 14.92
C GLN A 120 -19.35 -14.29 15.03
N VAL A 121 -18.80 -14.79 13.93
CA VAL A 121 -18.20 -16.13 13.86
C VAL A 121 -16.81 -16.00 13.27
N ASN A 122 -15.85 -16.74 13.84
CA ASN A 122 -14.53 -16.93 13.27
C ASN A 122 -14.06 -18.34 13.65
N ARG A 123 -14.20 -19.30 12.74
CA ARG A 123 -13.88 -20.71 12.99
C ARG A 123 -13.02 -21.33 11.90
N GLU A 124 -12.24 -22.33 12.26
CA GLU A 124 -11.41 -23.07 11.31
C GLU A 124 -12.29 -24.01 10.47
N LEU A 125 -12.06 -24.03 9.16
CA LEU A 125 -12.70 -24.92 8.19
C LEU A 125 -11.86 -26.18 7.97
N HIS A 126 -10.53 -26.08 8.03
CA HIS A 126 -9.68 -27.26 7.91
C HIS A 126 -9.64 -28.06 9.22
N LYS A 127 -9.82 -29.38 9.12
CA LYS A 127 -9.74 -30.27 10.29
C LYS A 127 -8.31 -30.76 10.58
N SER A 128 -7.41 -30.64 9.61
CA SER A 128 -6.03 -31.10 9.69
C SER A 128 -5.16 -30.41 8.64
N GLY A 129 -3.83 -30.56 8.75
CA GLY A 129 -2.85 -30.00 7.83
C GLY A 129 -2.20 -28.70 8.33
N THR A 130 -1.26 -28.19 7.54
CA THR A 130 -0.44 -27.00 7.88
C THR A 130 -1.07 -25.68 7.43
N ARG A 131 -2.05 -25.72 6.52
CA ARG A 131 -2.77 -24.55 6.01
C ARG A 131 -4.00 -24.27 6.87
N SER A 132 -4.36 -23.00 7.03
CA SER A 132 -5.57 -22.57 7.74
C SER A 132 -6.54 -21.90 6.77
N CYS A 133 -7.83 -22.20 6.91
CA CYS A 133 -8.92 -21.55 6.19
C CYS A 133 -10.02 -21.22 7.20
N ARG A 134 -10.42 -19.97 7.27
CA ARG A 134 -11.35 -19.47 8.28
C ARG A 134 -12.70 -19.17 7.66
N HIS A 135 -13.76 -19.62 8.33
CA HIS A 135 -15.13 -19.17 8.11
C HIS A 135 -15.41 -18.00 9.04
N ILE A 136 -15.71 -16.85 8.44
CA ILE A 136 -15.97 -15.59 9.15
C ILE A 136 -17.38 -15.13 8.83
N GLU A 137 -18.11 -14.65 9.84
CA GLU A 137 -19.42 -14.02 9.65
C GLU A 137 -19.38 -12.59 10.20
N LEU A 138 -19.74 -11.64 9.35
CA LEU A 138 -19.78 -10.21 9.65
C LEU A 138 -21.23 -9.75 9.79
N ASP A 139 -21.56 -9.12 10.91
CA ASP A 139 -22.88 -8.55 11.17
C ASP A 139 -23.07 -7.25 10.40
N LEU A 140 -24.15 -7.15 9.62
CA LEU A 140 -24.53 -5.94 8.87
C LEU A 140 -25.69 -5.17 9.50
N ARG A 141 -26.27 -5.62 10.62
CA ARG A 141 -27.46 -4.98 11.21
C ARG A 141 -27.17 -3.51 11.55
N GLY A 142 -28.13 -2.65 11.22
CA GLY A 142 -28.02 -1.21 11.42
C GLY A 142 -27.13 -0.49 10.39
N SER A 143 -26.44 -1.20 9.51
CA SER A 143 -25.58 -0.56 8.48
C SER A 143 -26.37 -0.03 7.28
N GLY A 144 -27.49 -0.67 6.94
CA GLY A 144 -28.22 -0.41 5.69
C GLY A 144 -27.52 -0.95 4.44
N LEU A 145 -26.39 -1.65 4.57
CA LEU A 145 -25.72 -2.33 3.47
C LEU A 145 -26.57 -3.49 2.95
N ARG A 146 -26.54 -3.70 1.64
CA ARG A 146 -27.23 -4.79 0.93
C ARG A 146 -26.28 -5.42 -0.06
N TYR A 147 -26.31 -6.74 -0.23
CA TYR A 147 -25.42 -7.45 -1.15
C TYR A 147 -26.17 -8.53 -1.92
N GLU A 148 -25.58 -9.03 -3.00
CA GLU A 148 -26.04 -10.20 -3.76
C GLU A 148 -25.01 -11.34 -3.75
N THR A 149 -25.48 -12.56 -4.04
CA THR A 149 -24.59 -13.72 -4.16
C THR A 149 -23.63 -13.52 -5.33
N GLY A 150 -22.32 -13.59 -5.04
CA GLY A 150 -21.27 -13.35 -6.04
C GLY A 150 -20.61 -11.98 -5.90
N ASP A 151 -21.16 -11.08 -5.08
CA ASP A 151 -20.50 -9.84 -4.70
C ASP A 151 -19.22 -10.09 -3.89
N HIS A 152 -18.44 -9.02 -3.73
CA HIS A 152 -17.23 -9.01 -2.91
C HIS A 152 -17.44 -8.07 -1.73
N VAL A 153 -16.74 -8.34 -0.64
CA VAL A 153 -16.55 -7.37 0.44
C VAL A 153 -15.10 -6.91 0.46
N ALA A 154 -14.88 -5.60 0.47
CA ALA A 154 -13.55 -5.05 0.68
C ALA A 154 -13.33 -4.82 2.16
N VAL A 155 -12.24 -5.39 2.67
CA VAL A 155 -11.87 -5.39 4.08
C VAL A 155 -10.61 -4.54 4.24
N LEU A 156 -10.64 -3.51 5.10
CA LEU A 156 -9.48 -2.66 5.37
C LEU A 156 -8.61 -3.30 6.47
N PRO A 157 -7.37 -3.71 6.16
CA PRO A 157 -6.48 -4.30 7.14
C PRO A 157 -5.64 -3.27 7.88
N TRP A 158 -4.86 -3.75 8.82
CA TRP A 158 -3.81 -3.01 9.49
C TRP A 158 -2.53 -3.85 9.60
N ASN A 159 -1.39 -3.17 9.72
CA ASN A 159 -0.11 -3.80 10.01
C ASN A 159 -0.05 -4.27 11.46
N SER A 160 0.74 -5.32 11.72
CA SER A 160 0.92 -5.81 13.09
C SER A 160 1.68 -4.79 13.93
N GLU A 161 1.29 -4.68 15.20
CA GLU A 161 1.92 -3.76 16.14
C GLU A 161 3.43 -4.04 16.29
N ALA A 162 3.82 -5.32 16.27
CA ALA A 162 5.22 -5.73 16.33
C ALA A 162 6.06 -5.16 15.18
N LEU A 163 5.54 -5.16 13.94
CA LEU A 163 6.24 -4.58 12.79
C LEU A 163 6.29 -3.06 12.86
N VAL A 164 5.21 -2.42 13.30
CA VAL A 164 5.15 -0.96 13.47
C VAL A 164 6.15 -0.51 14.54
N ASN A 165 6.19 -1.20 15.69
CA ASN A 165 7.18 -0.97 16.75
C ASN A 165 8.61 -1.20 16.23
N ARG A 166 8.82 -2.24 15.40
CA ARG A 166 10.12 -2.52 14.78
C ARG A 166 10.60 -1.38 13.87
N ILE A 167 9.72 -0.85 13.02
CA ILE A 167 10.03 0.33 12.20
C ILE A 167 10.36 1.54 13.07
N GLY A 168 9.58 1.80 14.12
CA GLY A 168 9.84 2.90 15.05
C GLY A 168 11.24 2.84 15.66
N MET A 169 11.68 1.65 16.06
CA MET A 169 13.04 1.42 16.56
C MET A 169 14.11 1.64 15.48
N LEU A 170 13.94 1.07 14.29
CA LEU A 170 14.90 1.17 13.19
C LEU A 170 15.08 2.61 12.69
N LEU A 171 14.00 3.40 12.67
CA LEU A 171 14.04 4.82 12.32
C LEU A 171 14.42 5.73 13.49
N ASN A 172 14.51 5.18 14.70
CA ASN A 172 14.74 5.92 15.94
C ASN A 172 13.77 7.11 16.13
N ILE A 173 12.46 6.84 16.06
CA ILE A 173 11.40 7.83 16.19
C ILE A 173 10.45 7.54 17.35
N ASP A 174 9.83 8.58 17.89
CA ASP A 174 8.65 8.47 18.74
C ASP A 174 7.42 8.19 17.87
N LEU A 175 6.90 6.96 17.93
CA LEU A 175 5.74 6.53 17.15
C LEU A 175 4.47 7.29 17.51
N ASP A 176 4.36 7.81 18.72
CA ASP A 176 3.17 8.52 19.19
C ASP A 176 3.26 10.04 18.91
N HIS A 177 4.35 10.47 18.29
CA HIS A 177 4.51 11.84 17.82
C HIS A 177 3.50 12.17 16.69
N PRO A 178 2.72 13.25 16.83
CA PRO A 178 1.81 13.70 15.79
C PRO A 178 2.54 14.28 14.57
N ILE A 179 2.03 13.95 13.38
CA ILE A 179 2.51 14.42 12.09
C ILE A 179 1.38 14.89 11.19
N SER A 180 1.71 15.80 10.28
CA SER A 180 0.90 16.11 9.10
C SER A 180 1.80 16.19 7.88
N LEU A 181 1.42 15.51 6.80
CA LEU A 181 2.13 15.59 5.52
C LEU A 181 1.26 16.35 4.53
N LEU A 182 1.73 17.54 4.13
CA LEU A 182 1.04 18.41 3.18
C LEU A 182 1.83 18.52 1.90
N ALA A 183 1.15 18.61 0.77
CA ALA A 183 1.78 18.81 -0.52
C ALA A 183 2.65 20.07 -0.49
N VAL A 184 3.84 19.99 -1.08
CA VAL A 184 4.73 21.15 -1.25
C VAL A 184 4.15 22.10 -2.29
N ASP A 185 3.57 21.54 -3.37
CA ASP A 185 2.89 22.29 -4.41
C ASP A 185 1.39 22.34 -4.15
N SER A 186 0.84 23.55 -4.03
CA SER A 186 -0.59 23.80 -3.89
C SER A 186 -1.42 23.28 -5.07
N LEU A 187 -0.83 23.12 -6.25
CA LEU A 187 -1.50 22.58 -7.44
C LEU A 187 -1.56 21.04 -7.45
N ASN A 188 -0.90 20.37 -6.50
CA ASN A 188 -0.97 18.92 -6.41
C ASN A 188 -2.43 18.48 -6.12
N PRO A 189 -3.09 17.69 -6.98
CA PRO A 189 -4.46 17.27 -6.74
C PRO A 189 -4.59 16.40 -5.48
N CYS A 190 -3.50 15.77 -5.05
CA CYS A 190 -3.39 15.02 -3.82
C CYS A 190 -2.68 15.88 -2.77
N GLN A 191 -3.45 16.61 -1.94
CA GLN A 191 -2.90 17.53 -0.94
C GLN A 191 -2.22 16.81 0.23
N GLN A 192 -2.53 15.54 0.45
CA GLN A 192 -1.95 14.71 1.50
C GLN A 192 -1.77 13.28 0.97
N PRO A 193 -0.68 12.57 1.31
CA PRO A 193 -0.47 11.21 0.81
C PRO A 193 -1.44 10.21 1.45
N PHE A 194 -1.88 10.49 2.68
CA PHE A 194 -2.83 9.75 3.48
C PHE A 194 -3.53 10.69 4.48
N PRO A 195 -4.62 10.26 5.13
CA PRO A 195 -5.34 11.11 6.09
C PRO A 195 -4.43 11.63 7.19
N SER A 196 -4.31 12.96 7.30
CA SER A 196 -3.49 13.62 8.32
C SER A 196 -4.17 14.92 8.81
N PRO A 197 -3.97 15.35 10.07
CA PRO A 197 -2.92 14.91 11.00
C PRO A 197 -3.22 13.56 11.69
N CYS A 198 -2.18 12.76 11.93
CA CYS A 198 -2.21 11.49 12.65
C CYS A 198 -0.87 11.26 13.38
N THR A 199 -0.69 10.19 14.14
CA THR A 199 0.64 9.83 14.66
C THR A 199 1.43 9.01 13.64
N TYR A 200 2.76 8.88 13.82
CA TYR A 200 3.56 7.92 13.04
C TYR A 200 3.02 6.50 13.20
N ARG A 201 2.60 6.10 14.41
CA ARG A 201 1.97 4.81 14.70
C ARG A 201 0.76 4.61 13.80
N THR A 202 -0.19 5.55 13.79
CA THR A 202 -1.39 5.45 12.94
C THR A 202 -1.04 5.32 11.46
N ALA A 203 -0.06 6.13 10.98
CA ALA A 203 0.36 6.09 9.58
C ALA A 203 0.91 4.70 9.19
N PHE A 204 1.85 4.17 9.97
CA PHE A 204 2.44 2.85 9.74
C PHE A 204 1.47 1.70 10.00
N THR A 205 0.49 1.85 10.90
CA THR A 205 -0.49 0.81 11.16
C THR A 205 -1.55 0.72 10.06
N HIS A 206 -2.09 1.85 9.59
CA HIS A 206 -3.32 1.86 8.78
C HIS A 206 -3.16 2.36 7.35
N TYR A 207 -2.16 3.19 7.06
CA TYR A 207 -2.15 3.95 5.81
C TYR A 207 -1.11 3.52 4.79
N VAL A 208 0.00 2.95 5.23
CA VAL A 208 1.09 2.50 4.35
C VAL A 208 1.34 1.01 4.45
N ASP A 209 1.75 0.42 3.34
CA ASP A 209 2.21 -0.96 3.27
C ASP A 209 3.69 -1.01 3.65
N ILE A 210 4.00 -1.81 4.67
CA ILE A 210 5.36 -2.02 5.19
C ILE A 210 5.85 -3.45 5.04
N THR A 211 5.07 -4.34 4.42
CA THR A 211 5.39 -5.77 4.29
C THR A 211 5.62 -6.19 2.85
N GLY A 212 5.06 -5.46 1.89
CA GLY A 212 5.33 -5.63 0.47
C GLY A 212 6.76 -5.23 0.08
N PRO A 213 7.26 -5.72 -1.08
CA PRO A 213 8.58 -5.35 -1.57
C PRO A 213 8.66 -3.85 -1.87
N PRO A 214 9.71 -3.15 -1.40
CA PRO A 214 9.88 -1.72 -1.64
C PRO A 214 10.18 -1.48 -3.12
N ARG A 215 9.52 -0.47 -3.69
CA ARG A 215 9.73 -0.05 -5.09
C ARG A 215 11.17 0.42 -5.33
N MET A 216 11.65 0.29 -6.57
CA MET A 216 12.99 0.72 -6.98
C MET A 216 13.21 2.21 -6.69
N ASN A 217 12.21 3.06 -6.89
CA ASN A 217 12.32 4.49 -6.57
C ASN A 217 12.49 4.74 -5.06
N THR A 218 11.87 3.92 -4.21
CA THR A 218 12.07 4.00 -2.75
C THR A 218 13.52 3.69 -2.38
N LEU A 219 14.12 2.66 -2.99
CA LEU A 219 15.52 2.29 -2.78
C LEU A 219 16.48 3.36 -3.32
N ARG A 220 16.17 3.92 -4.49
CA ARG A 220 16.93 5.04 -5.07
C ARG A 220 16.92 6.27 -4.16
N VAL A 221 15.77 6.63 -3.59
CA VAL A 221 15.69 7.72 -2.60
C VAL A 221 16.45 7.36 -1.33
N ALA A 222 16.31 6.13 -0.82
CA ALA A 222 17.00 5.66 0.37
C ALA A 222 18.53 5.74 0.25
N SER A 223 19.10 5.50 -0.93
CA SER A 223 20.55 5.60 -1.15
C SER A 223 21.15 6.95 -0.71
N HIS A 224 20.41 8.05 -0.87
CA HIS A 224 20.86 9.40 -0.50
C HIS A 224 20.91 9.63 1.03
N TYR A 225 20.33 8.72 1.81
CA TYR A 225 20.29 8.78 3.27
C TYR A 225 21.18 7.73 3.94
N ALA A 226 21.85 6.88 3.17
CA ALA A 226 22.86 5.97 3.68
C ALA A 226 24.17 6.72 3.92
N LYS A 227 24.73 6.59 5.13
CA LYS A 227 25.98 7.27 5.52
C LYS A 227 27.21 6.53 5.02
N ASP A 228 27.14 5.20 4.90
CA ASP A 228 28.21 4.39 4.33
C ASP A 228 28.09 4.40 2.80
N THR A 229 29.20 4.70 2.12
CA THR A 229 29.22 4.80 0.65
C THR A 229 28.88 3.47 -0.04
N LYS A 230 29.31 2.33 0.51
CA LYS A 230 29.02 1.01 -0.08
C LYS A 230 27.54 0.66 0.06
N GLU A 231 26.93 0.98 1.20
CA GLU A 231 25.49 0.82 1.39
C GLU A 231 24.70 1.75 0.45
N SER A 232 25.12 3.01 0.33
CA SER A 232 24.55 3.97 -0.62
C SER A 232 24.61 3.45 -2.06
N ASP A 233 25.78 3.03 -2.53
CA ASP A 233 25.97 2.53 -3.90
C ASP A 233 25.14 1.27 -4.17
N ARG A 234 25.02 0.38 -3.17
CA ARG A 234 24.20 -0.83 -3.27
C ARG A 234 22.71 -0.50 -3.35
N LEU A 235 22.21 0.43 -2.52
CA LEU A 235 20.83 0.91 -2.58
C LEU A 235 20.53 1.62 -3.91
N TYR A 236 21.49 2.41 -4.40
CA TYR A 236 21.38 3.08 -5.69
C TYR A 236 21.28 2.07 -6.84
N LEU A 237 22.12 1.04 -6.83
CA LEU A 237 22.11 -0.04 -7.82
C LEU A 237 20.79 -0.83 -7.79
N LEU A 238 20.29 -1.19 -6.60
CA LEU A 238 18.98 -1.83 -6.43
C LEU A 238 17.83 -0.97 -6.95
N GLY A 239 17.95 0.35 -6.83
CA GLY A 239 17.00 1.30 -7.38
C GLY A 239 17.24 1.65 -8.85
N SER A 240 18.26 1.09 -9.52
CA SER A 240 18.66 1.46 -10.88
C SER A 240 17.88 0.73 -11.97
N SER A 241 17.55 1.42 -13.06
CA SER A 241 16.93 0.80 -14.26
C SER A 241 17.94 0.13 -15.20
N SER A 242 19.23 0.04 -14.82
CA SER A 242 20.23 -0.71 -15.58
C SER A 242 19.92 -2.22 -15.59
N PRO A 243 20.37 -2.98 -16.60
CA PRO A 243 20.16 -4.44 -16.64
C PRO A 243 20.62 -5.13 -15.35
N THR A 244 21.81 -4.78 -14.86
CA THR A 244 22.37 -5.29 -13.59
C THR A 244 21.53 -4.90 -12.38
N GLY A 245 21.03 -3.65 -12.32
CA GLY A 245 20.17 -3.20 -11.23
C GLY A 245 18.85 -3.96 -11.17
N LYS A 246 18.22 -4.18 -12.33
CA LYS A 246 16.99 -4.98 -12.44
C LYS A 246 17.20 -6.43 -12.01
N GLU A 247 18.30 -7.05 -12.43
CA GLU A 247 18.63 -8.42 -12.06
C GLU A 247 18.82 -8.57 -10.55
N ILE A 248 19.63 -7.69 -9.94
CA ILE A 248 19.88 -7.73 -8.49
C ILE A 248 18.60 -7.42 -7.71
N TYR A 249 17.77 -6.46 -8.15
CA TYR A 249 16.48 -6.19 -7.52
C TYR A 249 15.54 -7.40 -7.60
N SER A 250 15.45 -8.07 -8.77
CA SER A 250 14.64 -9.28 -8.92
C SER A 250 15.07 -10.37 -7.92
N GLN A 251 16.37 -10.69 -7.90
CA GLN A 251 16.91 -11.76 -7.07
C GLN A 251 16.87 -11.42 -5.59
N TRP A 252 17.24 -10.20 -5.21
CA TRP A 252 17.45 -9.84 -3.80
C TRP A 252 16.20 -9.26 -3.12
N ILE A 253 15.31 -8.59 -3.87
CA ILE A 253 14.07 -8.01 -3.32
C ILE A 253 12.88 -8.90 -3.62
N LEU A 254 12.59 -9.17 -4.90
CA LEU A 254 11.33 -9.83 -5.29
C LEU A 254 11.32 -11.31 -4.94
N GLU A 255 12.34 -12.06 -5.34
CA GLU A 255 12.44 -13.51 -5.09
C GLU A 255 12.59 -13.80 -3.59
N GLN A 256 13.33 -12.98 -2.86
CA GLN A 256 13.47 -13.08 -1.39
C GLN A 256 12.29 -12.50 -0.62
N ARG A 257 11.37 -11.79 -1.29
CA ARG A 257 10.23 -11.09 -0.69
C ARG A 257 10.63 -10.13 0.43
N ARG A 258 11.75 -9.40 0.25
CA ARG A 258 12.22 -8.44 1.24
C ARG A 258 11.30 -7.23 1.29
N SER A 259 10.87 -6.87 2.49
CA SER A 259 10.09 -5.68 2.83
C SER A 259 11.00 -4.48 3.12
N ILE A 260 10.40 -3.31 3.35
CA ILE A 260 11.17 -2.13 3.80
C ILE A 260 11.88 -2.37 5.14
N ILE A 261 11.33 -3.22 6.01
CA ILE A 261 11.94 -3.55 7.30
C ILE A 261 13.26 -4.28 7.08
N ASP A 262 13.29 -5.25 6.16
CA ASP A 262 14.51 -5.98 5.80
C ASP A 262 15.58 -5.04 5.23
N ILE A 263 15.19 -3.96 4.55
CA ILE A 263 16.12 -2.93 4.06
C ILE A 263 16.70 -2.13 5.22
N LEU A 264 15.85 -1.66 6.13
CA LEU A 264 16.29 -0.90 7.30
C LEU A 264 17.19 -1.73 8.24
N GLU A 265 16.97 -3.04 8.32
CA GLU A 265 17.80 -3.96 9.10
C GLU A 265 19.15 -4.27 8.44
N GLU A 266 19.17 -4.49 7.12
CA GLU A 266 20.39 -4.81 6.39
C GLU A 266 21.31 -3.59 6.24
N PHE A 267 20.74 -2.44 5.89
CA PHE A 267 21.50 -1.22 5.62
C PHE A 267 21.58 -0.36 6.88
N THR A 268 22.46 -0.76 7.80
CA THR A 268 22.57 -0.16 9.15
C THR A 268 22.97 1.31 9.15
N SER A 269 23.60 1.81 8.08
CA SER A 269 23.96 3.22 7.92
C SER A 269 22.81 4.09 7.37
N LEU A 270 21.70 3.47 6.96
CA LEU A 270 20.53 4.13 6.38
C LEU A 270 19.79 4.96 7.43
N ALA A 271 19.98 6.28 7.38
CA ALA A 271 19.33 7.25 8.26
C ALA A 271 18.23 8.02 7.54
N ILE A 272 17.28 7.30 6.92
CA ILE A 272 16.16 7.91 6.20
C ILE A 272 15.14 8.53 7.17
N PRO A 273 14.76 9.81 7.00
CA PRO A 273 13.71 10.42 7.81
C PRO A 273 12.36 9.71 7.61
N ALA A 274 11.60 9.55 8.70
CA ALA A 274 10.33 8.82 8.66
C ALA A 274 9.28 9.46 7.74
N ASP A 275 9.27 10.79 7.63
CA ASP A 275 8.39 11.52 6.72
C ASP A 275 8.74 11.31 5.24
N VAL A 276 10.04 11.19 4.93
CA VAL A 276 10.52 10.80 3.58
C VAL A 276 10.08 9.38 3.28
N LEU A 277 10.22 8.46 4.24
CA LEU A 277 9.84 7.07 4.03
C LEU A 277 8.33 6.92 3.82
N LEU A 278 7.52 7.55 4.67
CA LEU A 278 6.06 7.56 4.57
C LEU A 278 5.55 8.12 3.24
N GLU A 279 6.23 9.10 2.66
CA GLU A 279 5.92 9.61 1.31
C GLU A 279 6.16 8.57 0.21
N ARG A 280 7.09 7.63 0.39
CA ARG A 280 7.49 6.64 -0.63
C ARG A 280 6.77 5.31 -0.52
N LEU A 281 6.35 4.94 0.69
CA LEU A 281 5.67 3.67 0.90
C LEU A 281 4.30 3.67 0.17
N PRO A 282 3.93 2.56 -0.48
CA PRO A 282 2.64 2.48 -1.12
C PRO A 282 1.52 2.50 -0.09
N ARG A 283 0.33 2.97 -0.48
CA ARG A 283 -0.84 2.94 0.38
C ARG A 283 -1.24 1.51 0.71
N LEU A 284 -1.63 1.29 1.96
CA LEU A 284 -2.21 0.04 2.39
C LEU A 284 -3.57 -0.16 1.71
N LYS A 285 -3.69 -1.22 0.91
CA LYS A 285 -4.90 -1.48 0.10
C LYS A 285 -5.95 -2.28 0.88
N PRO A 286 -7.26 -2.08 0.63
CA PRO A 286 -8.29 -3.04 1.03
C PRO A 286 -8.05 -4.42 0.40
N ARG A 287 -8.48 -5.48 1.09
CA ARG A 287 -8.47 -6.85 0.56
C ARG A 287 -9.89 -7.25 0.20
N LEU A 288 -10.07 -7.68 -1.05
CA LEU A 288 -11.36 -8.15 -1.55
C LEU A 288 -11.51 -9.64 -1.25
N TYR A 289 -12.64 -10.01 -0.67
CA TYR A 289 -13.05 -11.39 -0.46
C TYR A 289 -14.40 -11.62 -1.12
N SER A 290 -14.56 -12.73 -1.85
CA SER A 290 -15.86 -13.11 -2.39
C SER A 290 -16.79 -13.51 -1.25
N ILE A 291 -18.02 -13.03 -1.30
CA ILE A 291 -19.03 -13.34 -0.29
C ILE A 291 -19.48 -14.80 -0.46
N SER A 292 -19.41 -15.58 0.63
CA SER A 292 -19.74 -17.01 0.67
C SER A 292 -21.11 -17.31 1.29
N SER A 293 -22.01 -16.32 1.35
CA SER A 293 -23.41 -16.45 1.76
C SER A 293 -24.36 -15.89 0.71
N SER A 294 -25.65 -16.27 0.79
CA SER A 294 -26.73 -15.69 -0.02
C SER A 294 -27.55 -14.74 0.82
N ALA A 295 -27.77 -13.51 0.34
CA ALA A 295 -28.58 -12.50 1.02
C ALA A 295 -30.06 -12.90 1.17
N GLN A 296 -30.54 -13.86 0.37
CA GLN A 296 -31.89 -14.42 0.52
C GLN A 296 -32.05 -15.27 1.79
N VAL A 297 -30.94 -15.82 2.30
CA VAL A 297 -30.91 -16.64 3.53
C VAL A 297 -30.34 -15.83 4.71
N TYR A 298 -29.32 -15.01 4.43
CA TYR A 298 -28.56 -14.24 5.40
C TYR A 298 -28.55 -12.75 5.02
N PRO A 299 -29.69 -12.03 5.06
CA PRO A 299 -29.76 -10.64 4.62
C PRO A 299 -28.90 -9.69 5.46
N ASP A 300 -28.74 -10.02 6.74
CA ASP A 300 -28.07 -9.20 7.74
C ASP A 300 -26.64 -9.69 8.09
N THR A 301 -26.14 -10.74 7.43
CA THR A 301 -24.80 -11.26 7.69
C THR A 301 -24.05 -11.65 6.42
N VAL A 302 -22.82 -11.17 6.28
CA VAL A 302 -21.91 -11.53 5.18
C VAL A 302 -20.95 -12.60 5.66
N HIS A 303 -20.87 -13.71 4.93
CA HIS A 303 -19.96 -14.81 5.26
C HIS A 303 -18.75 -14.77 4.34
N LEU A 304 -17.59 -15.16 4.88
CA LEU A 304 -16.34 -15.24 4.16
C LEU A 304 -15.66 -16.58 4.42
N ALA A 305 -15.10 -17.18 3.37
CA ALA A 305 -14.18 -18.30 3.45
C ALA A 305 -12.78 -17.82 3.07
N CYS A 306 -11.94 -17.54 4.08
CA CYS A 306 -10.64 -16.89 3.91
C CYS A 306 -9.49 -17.85 4.20
N ALA A 307 -8.65 -18.12 3.20
CA ALA A 307 -7.37 -18.78 3.45
C ALA A 307 -6.44 -17.84 4.24
N VAL A 308 -5.86 -18.34 5.33
CA VAL A 308 -4.89 -17.59 6.13
C VAL A 308 -3.52 -17.77 5.50
N VAL A 309 -3.01 -16.67 4.95
CA VAL A 309 -1.69 -16.64 4.33
C VAL A 309 -0.62 -16.57 5.43
N ARG A 310 0.13 -17.66 5.57
CA ARG A 310 1.35 -17.74 6.37
C ARG A 310 2.49 -18.04 5.44
N GLU A 311 3.15 -16.99 5.01
CA GLU A 311 4.29 -17.09 4.12
C GLU A 311 5.57 -16.92 4.92
N TYR A 312 6.63 -17.50 4.40
CA TYR A 312 7.98 -17.31 4.91
C TYR A 312 8.82 -16.82 3.74
N THR A 313 9.73 -15.90 4.01
CA THR A 313 10.79 -15.55 3.07
C THR A 313 11.63 -16.82 2.81
N PRO A 314 12.39 -16.90 1.70
CA PRO A 314 13.29 -18.04 1.49
C PRO A 314 14.34 -18.21 2.62
N ALA A 315 14.63 -17.13 3.36
CA ALA A 315 15.47 -17.16 4.57
C ALA A 315 14.76 -17.74 5.81
N GLY A 316 13.48 -18.10 5.72
CA GLY A 316 12.70 -18.68 6.81
C GLY A 316 12.06 -17.67 7.77
N ASN A 317 12.21 -16.37 7.54
CA ASN A 317 11.50 -15.35 8.33
C ASN A 317 10.03 -15.31 7.93
N PRO A 318 9.08 -15.27 8.89
CA PRO A 318 7.67 -15.16 8.57
C PRO A 318 7.41 -13.84 7.82
N VAL A 319 6.89 -13.94 6.60
CA VAL A 319 6.22 -12.81 5.95
C VAL A 319 4.90 -12.69 6.71
N LEU A 320 4.87 -11.78 7.68
CA LEU A 320 3.66 -11.45 8.41
C LEU A 320 2.70 -10.77 7.44
N GLY A 321 1.96 -11.59 6.70
CA GLY A 321 0.93 -11.16 5.78
C GLY A 321 -0.14 -10.38 6.54
N PHE A 322 -0.74 -9.41 5.85
CA PHE A 322 -1.92 -8.70 6.30
C PHE A 322 -3.04 -9.68 6.60
N SER A 323 -3.20 -10.03 7.85
CA SER A 323 -4.17 -11.05 8.21
C SER A 323 -4.87 -10.58 9.46
N LEU A 324 -5.94 -9.84 9.22
CA LEU A 324 -7.00 -9.55 10.19
C LEU A 324 -7.47 -10.81 10.91
N PHE A 325 -7.30 -11.98 10.30
CA PHE A 325 -7.81 -13.27 10.76
C PHE A 325 -6.70 -14.25 11.21
N ASN A 326 -5.43 -13.83 11.29
CA ASN A 326 -4.33 -14.71 11.72
C ASN A 326 -4.38 -14.97 13.22
N ASP A 327 -5.02 -14.06 13.95
CA ASP A 327 -5.07 -14.14 15.38
C ASP A 327 -6.10 -15.19 15.80
N ARG A 328 -5.60 -16.36 16.23
CA ARG A 328 -6.42 -17.41 16.85
C ARG A 328 -7.12 -16.89 18.13
N SER A 329 -6.66 -15.77 18.69
CA SER A 329 -7.27 -15.07 19.82
C SER A 329 -8.40 -14.11 19.43
N MET A 330 -8.78 -14.02 18.15
CA MET A 330 -10.12 -13.54 17.75
C MET A 330 -11.21 -14.53 18.22
N THR A 331 -11.28 -14.71 19.52
CA THR A 331 -12.38 -15.28 20.27
C THR A 331 -13.34 -14.16 20.61
N VAL A 332 -14.65 -14.44 20.51
CA VAL A 332 -15.82 -13.55 20.69
C VAL A 332 -15.78 -12.64 21.95
N THR A 333 -14.82 -12.84 22.85
CA THR A 333 -14.82 -12.31 24.23
C THR A 333 -13.92 -11.09 24.48
N THR A 334 -13.12 -10.61 23.53
CA THR A 334 -12.40 -9.32 23.67
C THR A 334 -12.97 -8.27 22.71
N SER A 335 -13.70 -7.31 23.30
CA SER A 335 -14.46 -6.21 22.69
C SER A 335 -13.78 -5.42 21.55
N PRO A 336 -14.56 -4.91 20.59
CA PRO A 336 -15.26 -5.66 19.57
C PRO A 336 -14.35 -5.79 18.33
N HIS A 337 -14.17 -7.00 17.81
CA HIS A 337 -13.50 -7.21 16.52
C HIS A 337 -14.39 -6.66 15.40
N GLN A 338 -14.33 -5.34 15.20
CA GLN A 338 -14.98 -4.66 14.09
C GLN A 338 -14.01 -4.60 12.92
N ILE A 339 -14.49 -5.03 11.76
CA ILE A 339 -13.73 -4.96 10.52
C ILE A 339 -14.36 -3.87 9.68
N ALA A 340 -13.55 -2.87 9.32
CA ALA A 340 -13.95 -1.85 8.36
C ALA A 340 -14.18 -2.51 7.00
N ILE A 341 -15.44 -2.53 6.57
CA ILE A 341 -15.87 -3.08 5.29
C ILE A 341 -16.53 -2.04 4.39
N THR A 342 -16.35 -2.20 3.09
CA THR A 342 -17.09 -1.50 2.05
C THR A 342 -17.55 -2.50 0.98
N HIS A 343 -18.62 -2.11 0.27
CA HIS A 343 -18.89 -2.63 -1.07
C HIS A 343 -17.71 -2.45 -2.01
#